data_AF-A0A3G5T2L8-F1
#
_entry.id   AF-A0A3G5T2L8-F1
#
_cell.length_a   1.000
_cell.length_b   1.000
_cell.length_c   1.000
_cell.angle_alpha   90.00
_cell.angle_beta   90.00
_cell.angle_gamma   90.00
#
_symmetry.space_group_name_H-M   'P 1'
#
loop_
_entity.id
_entity.type
_entity.pdbx_description
1 polymer ?
#
loop_
_entity_poly.entity_id
_entity_poly.type
_entity_poly.pdbx_seq_one_letter_code
_entity_poly.pdbx_strand_id
1 'polypeptide(L)'
;MTVATRSPGTHGPRVRSGQKAPRRPVNWGRVVAWAALIVLLIVTIFPFYWMLRTSLSNNRALAAEAGSPLPADLTLGAFERVLGMATTEEALAEGGSGASVNFWLYLRNSIVVATVVTIGQVFFCAMAAYAFARLRWPGRDKVFFLFLTALMVPPIFTTLPNFILIRDLGLLNTFAGIVLPTLFMTPFAVFFLRQFFVGLSREIEEAAMIDGAGHARIFFRLIIPMAAAPITTLSILTYINAWNDYMWPLLVGQEENVRVLTVALGVFRSQTPQGSPDWAGLMAATLIAALPVMILFAVLGRRVVNSIGFSGIK
;
A
#
# COMPACT_ATOMS: atom_id res chain seq x y z
N MET A 1 -28.98 82.19 52.27
CA MET A 1 -29.33 81.55 53.55
C MET A 1 -29.60 80.08 53.27
N THR A 2 -29.08 79.22 54.13
CA THR A 2 -29.40 77.78 54.31
C THR A 2 -28.65 76.74 53.45
N VAL A 3 -27.65 76.19 54.13
CA VAL A 3 -26.84 74.96 53.99
C VAL A 3 -27.65 73.69 53.66
N ALA A 4 -27.10 72.80 52.84
CA ALA A 4 -27.12 71.34 53.08
C ALA A 4 -26.02 70.59 52.31
N THR A 5 -25.10 70.04 53.09
CA THR A 5 -23.99 69.12 52.80
C THR A 5 -24.41 67.74 52.27
N ARG A 6 -23.66 67.15 51.32
CA ARG A 6 -23.34 65.70 51.27
C ARG A 6 -21.97 65.45 50.63
N SER A 7 -21.16 64.64 51.31
CA SER A 7 -19.77 64.28 51.01
C SER A 7 -19.55 63.51 49.70
N PRO A 8 -18.32 63.52 49.13
CA PRO A 8 -17.94 62.68 48.01
C PRO A 8 -17.56 61.27 48.50
N GLY A 9 -18.30 60.26 48.02
CA GLY A 9 -17.97 58.85 48.20
C GLY A 9 -16.80 58.43 47.32
N THR A 10 -15.68 58.12 47.96
CA THR A 10 -14.45 57.57 47.39
C THR A 10 -14.70 56.30 46.56
N HIS A 11 -14.48 56.37 45.24
CA HIS A 11 -14.41 55.19 44.37
C HIS A 11 -13.02 54.56 44.49
N GLY A 12 -12.85 53.62 45.43
CA GLY A 12 -11.68 52.74 45.48
C GLY A 12 -11.66 51.78 44.27
N PRO A 13 -10.47 51.36 43.79
CA PRO A 13 -10.37 50.42 42.67
C PRO A 13 -10.95 49.05 43.07
N ARG A 14 -11.94 48.57 42.31
CA ARG A 14 -12.49 47.22 42.46
C ARG A 14 -11.38 46.20 42.19
N VAL A 15 -10.89 45.57 43.25
CA VAL A 15 -10.03 44.38 43.17
C VAL A 15 -10.83 43.30 42.43
N ARG A 16 -10.46 42.99 41.18
CA ARG A 16 -10.93 41.81 40.47
C ARG A 16 -10.44 40.60 41.25
N SER A 17 -11.32 40.00 42.05
CA SER A 17 -11.08 38.70 42.66
C SER A 17 -10.77 37.71 41.54
N GLY A 18 -9.58 37.11 41.59
CA GLY A 18 -9.17 36.06 40.68
C GLY A 18 -10.09 34.86 40.86
N GLN A 19 -11.15 34.78 40.06
CA GLN A 19 -11.91 33.54 39.89
C GLN A 19 -10.96 32.50 39.30
N LYS A 20 -10.43 31.61 40.15
CA LYS A 20 -9.72 30.41 39.71
C LYS A 20 -10.67 29.66 38.78
N ALA A 21 -10.29 29.53 37.50
CA ALA A 21 -11.08 28.79 36.52
C ALA A 21 -11.42 27.40 37.09
N PRO A 22 -12.69 26.97 37.03
CA PRO A 22 -13.08 25.68 37.59
C PRO A 22 -12.30 24.57 36.88
N ARG A 23 -11.57 23.75 37.66
CA ARG A 23 -10.86 22.57 37.17
C ARG A 23 -11.89 21.64 36.54
N ARG A 24 -11.85 21.49 35.21
CA ARG A 24 -12.76 20.58 34.49
C ARG A 24 -12.60 19.17 35.08
N PRO A 25 -13.70 18.50 35.47
CA PRO A 25 -13.62 17.15 36.02
C PRO A 25 -13.04 16.21 34.96
N VAL A 26 -12.14 15.32 35.39
CA VAL A 26 -11.54 14.31 34.52
C VAL A 26 -12.66 13.42 34.00
N ASN A 27 -12.85 13.39 32.68
CA ASN A 27 -13.83 12.53 32.05
C ASN A 27 -13.26 11.11 31.97
N TRP A 28 -13.64 10.25 32.90
CA TRP A 28 -13.20 8.85 32.98
C TRP A 28 -13.44 8.07 31.68
N GLY A 29 -14.52 8.38 30.94
CA GLY A 29 -14.77 7.79 29.63
C GLY A 29 -13.67 8.12 28.60
N ARG A 30 -13.14 9.35 28.63
CA ARG A 30 -11.98 9.73 27.81
C ARG A 30 -10.71 9.03 28.26
N VAL A 31 -10.49 8.90 29.57
CA VAL A 31 -9.31 8.19 30.11
C VAL A 31 -9.31 6.73 29.66
N VAL A 32 -10.44 6.04 29.79
CA VAL A 32 -10.60 4.65 29.33
C VAL A 32 -10.41 4.53 27.81
N ALA A 33 -10.98 5.45 27.03
CA ALA A 33 -10.79 5.47 25.58
C ALA A 33 -9.31 5.65 25.19
N TRP A 34 -8.60 6.58 25.83
CA TRP A 34 -7.16 6.78 25.58
C TRP A 34 -6.32 5.57 26.01
N ALA A 35 -6.63 4.95 27.15
CA ALA A 35 -5.96 3.74 27.59
C ALA A 35 -6.17 2.59 26.58
N ALA A 36 -7.40 2.39 26.11
CA ALA A 36 -7.71 1.40 25.08
C ALA A 36 -6.96 1.67 23.76
N LEU A 37 -6.89 2.93 23.33
CA LEU A 37 -6.13 3.33 22.14
C LEU A 37 -4.62 3.08 22.30
N ILE A 38 -4.05 3.35 23.47
CA ILE A 38 -2.63 3.08 23.75
C ILE A 38 -2.35 1.58 23.74
N VAL A 39 -3.22 0.77 24.35
CA VAL A 39 -3.08 -0.70 24.31
C VAL A 39 -3.15 -1.21 22.87
N LEU A 40 -4.13 -0.74 22.10
CA LEU A 40 -4.26 -1.09 20.68
C LEU A 40 -3.01 -0.70 19.88
N LEU A 41 -2.46 0.49 20.15
CA LEU A 41 -1.23 0.98 19.53
C LEU A 41 -0.04 0.07 19.86
N ILE A 42 0.14 -0.30 21.13
CA ILE A 42 1.21 -1.19 21.57
C ILE A 42 1.09 -2.55 20.87
N VAL A 43 -0.09 -3.16 20.88
CA VAL A 43 -0.34 -4.46 20.22
C VAL A 43 -0.03 -4.39 18.72
N THR A 44 -0.35 -3.28 18.07
CA THR A 44 -0.12 -3.08 16.63
C THR A 44 1.36 -2.84 16.30
N ILE A 45 2.08 -2.09 17.13
CA ILE A 45 3.50 -1.75 16.90
C ILE A 45 4.43 -2.89 17.32
N PHE A 46 4.03 -3.71 18.30
CA PHE A 46 4.88 -4.75 18.88
C PHE A 46 5.51 -5.70 17.85
N PRO A 47 4.79 -6.24 16.84
CA PRO A 47 5.40 -7.07 15.80
C PRO A 47 6.47 -6.34 14.98
N PHE A 48 6.28 -5.06 14.69
CA PHE A 48 7.26 -4.25 13.96
C PHE A 48 8.51 -3.97 14.79
N TYR A 49 8.31 -3.72 16.09
CA TYR A 49 9.41 -3.63 17.03
C TYR A 49 10.19 -4.95 17.09
N TRP A 50 9.50 -6.10 17.19
CA TRP A 50 10.16 -7.41 17.22
C TRP A 50 10.90 -7.72 15.92
N MET A 51 10.33 -7.32 14.78
CA MET A 51 10.97 -7.40 13.47
C MET A 51 12.24 -6.55 13.42
N LEU A 52 12.18 -5.30 13.87
CA LEU A 52 13.34 -4.41 13.93
C LEU A 52 14.43 -4.96 14.85
N ARG A 53 14.06 -5.39 16.06
CA ARG A 53 14.95 -6.05 17.01
C ARG A 53 15.68 -7.22 16.37
N THR A 54 14.93 -8.11 15.72
CA THR A 54 15.47 -9.33 15.10
C THR A 54 16.36 -9.01 13.90
N SER A 55 15.99 -8.00 13.10
CA SER A 55 16.81 -7.54 11.97
C SER A 55 18.14 -6.89 12.37
N LEU A 56 18.24 -6.42 13.61
CA LEU A 56 19.45 -5.83 14.19
C LEU A 56 20.26 -6.83 15.03
N SER A 57 19.91 -8.12 14.97
CA SER A 57 20.54 -9.17 15.76
C SER A 57 21.41 -10.09 14.90
N ASN A 58 22.45 -10.66 15.48
CA ASN A 58 23.21 -11.75 14.91
C ASN A 58 22.36 -13.03 14.87
N ASN A 59 22.25 -13.68 13.71
CA ASN A 59 21.34 -14.82 13.54
C ASN A 59 21.73 -16.01 14.44
N ARG A 60 23.02 -16.15 14.79
CA ARG A 60 23.51 -17.20 15.70
C ARG A 60 23.09 -17.00 17.15
N ALA A 61 23.05 -15.74 17.61
CA ALA A 61 22.72 -15.40 18.99
C ALA A 61 21.21 -15.45 19.26
N LEU A 62 20.37 -15.37 18.21
CA LEU A 62 18.91 -15.32 18.34
C LEU A 62 18.30 -16.48 19.14
N ALA A 63 18.82 -17.70 18.99
CA ALA A 63 18.28 -18.86 19.70
C ALA A 63 18.57 -18.81 21.20
N ALA A 64 19.78 -18.36 21.58
CA ALA A 64 20.19 -18.23 22.97
C ALA A 64 19.49 -17.06 23.68
N GLU A 65 19.20 -15.98 22.94
CA GLU A 65 18.58 -14.76 23.46
C GLU A 65 17.16 -14.54 22.95
N ALA A 66 16.40 -15.62 22.74
CA ALA A 66 15.08 -15.57 22.12
C ALA A 66 14.06 -14.69 22.87
N GLY A 67 14.18 -14.61 24.21
CA GLY A 67 13.30 -13.78 25.06
C GLY A 67 13.80 -12.35 25.31
N SER A 68 14.99 -12.00 24.83
CA SER A 68 15.56 -10.68 25.09
C SER A 68 14.83 -9.61 24.27
N PRO A 69 14.33 -8.51 24.89
CA PRO A 69 13.73 -7.40 24.16
C PRO A 69 14.77 -6.59 23.37
N LEU A 70 16.06 -6.70 23.71
CA LEU A 70 17.13 -6.04 22.98
C LEU A 70 17.66 -6.96 21.87
N PRO A 71 18.27 -6.40 20.80
CA PRO A 71 18.91 -7.20 19.77
C PRO A 71 19.94 -8.16 20.36
N ALA A 72 19.92 -9.40 19.87
CA ALA A 72 20.90 -10.42 20.27
C ALA A 72 22.19 -10.17 19.50
N ASP A 73 23.23 -9.71 20.18
CA ASP A 73 24.51 -9.29 19.58
C ASP A 73 24.29 -8.27 18.43
N LEU A 74 24.14 -7.00 18.81
CA LEU A 74 23.73 -5.91 17.92
C LEU A 74 24.64 -5.81 16.67
N THR A 75 24.06 -5.98 15.49
CA THR A 75 24.75 -5.90 14.20
C THR A 75 23.85 -5.32 13.10
N LEU A 76 24.46 -4.77 12.05
CA LEU A 76 23.81 -4.38 10.81
C LEU A 76 23.96 -5.43 9.70
N GLY A 77 24.64 -6.55 9.97
CA GLY A 77 25.01 -7.53 8.94
C GLY A 77 23.81 -8.12 8.20
N ALA A 78 22.64 -8.22 8.82
CA ALA A 78 21.41 -8.61 8.10
C ALA A 78 21.00 -7.62 7.01
N PHE A 79 21.13 -6.31 7.27
CA PHE A 79 20.87 -5.28 6.26
C PHE A 79 21.96 -5.30 5.17
N GLU A 80 23.22 -5.50 5.53
CA GLU A 80 24.32 -5.61 4.57
C GLU A 80 24.14 -6.83 3.65
N ARG A 81 23.71 -7.98 4.18
CA ARG A 81 23.34 -9.16 3.37
C ARG A 81 22.22 -8.86 2.40
N VAL A 82 21.15 -8.21 2.86
CA VAL A 82 19.98 -7.88 2.03
C VAL A 82 20.33 -6.89 0.93
N LEU A 83 21.15 -5.89 1.24
CA LEU A 83 21.60 -4.87 0.30
C LEU A 83 22.69 -5.37 -0.66
N GLY A 84 23.16 -6.61 -0.51
CA GLY A 84 24.21 -7.20 -1.33
C GLY A 84 25.61 -6.65 -1.03
N MET A 85 25.81 -6.09 0.16
CA MET A 85 27.07 -5.49 0.60
C MET A 85 27.95 -6.46 1.39
N ALA A 86 27.35 -7.47 2.04
CA ALA A 86 28.08 -8.49 2.78
C ALA A 86 28.71 -9.53 1.86
N THR A 87 29.94 -9.92 2.16
CA THR A 87 30.60 -11.07 1.52
C THR A 87 29.96 -12.38 1.99
N THR A 88 30.15 -13.46 1.22
CA THR A 88 29.66 -14.80 1.60
C THR A 88 30.24 -15.26 2.95
N GLU A 89 31.50 -14.92 3.23
CA GLU A 89 32.16 -15.28 4.49
C GLU A 89 31.53 -14.56 5.69
N GLU A 90 31.35 -13.23 5.60
CA GLU A 90 30.69 -12.43 6.64
C GLU A 90 29.24 -12.89 6.86
N ALA A 91 28.52 -13.17 5.78
CA ALA A 91 27.15 -13.66 5.84
C ALA A 91 27.06 -14.99 6.60
N LEU A 92 27.97 -15.93 6.33
CA LEU A 92 28.02 -17.22 7.02
C LEU A 92 28.52 -17.08 8.47
N ALA A 93 29.42 -16.14 8.75
CA ALA A 93 29.95 -15.85 10.07
C ALA A 93 28.85 -15.41 11.05
N GLU A 94 27.87 -14.63 10.58
CA GLU A 94 26.69 -14.24 11.37
C GLU A 94 25.54 -15.27 11.32
N GLY A 95 25.75 -16.44 10.71
CA GLY A 95 24.72 -17.48 10.58
C GLY A 95 23.63 -17.18 9.57
N GLY A 96 23.92 -16.33 8.57
CA GLY A 96 23.07 -16.12 7.41
C GLY A 96 23.22 -17.21 6.36
N SER A 97 22.45 -17.10 5.28
CA SER A 97 22.40 -18.13 4.22
C SER A 97 23.63 -18.20 3.31
N GLY A 98 24.50 -17.19 3.34
CA GLY A 98 25.60 -17.03 2.38
C GLY A 98 25.15 -16.63 0.96
N ALA A 99 23.86 -16.38 0.76
CA ALA A 99 23.32 -16.00 -0.54
C ALA A 99 23.73 -14.57 -0.93
N SER A 100 24.21 -14.40 -2.17
CA SER A 100 24.46 -13.09 -2.75
C SER A 100 23.17 -12.50 -3.34
N VAL A 101 22.81 -11.28 -2.94
CA VAL A 101 21.62 -10.58 -3.42
C VAL A 101 22.02 -9.37 -4.27
N ASN A 102 21.63 -9.37 -5.54
CA ASN A 102 21.78 -8.21 -6.42
C ASN A 102 20.65 -7.19 -6.18
N PHE A 103 20.68 -6.52 -5.02
CA PHE A 103 19.58 -5.72 -4.51
C PHE A 103 19.07 -4.67 -5.52
N TRP A 104 19.98 -3.89 -6.10
CA TRP A 104 19.62 -2.79 -7.01
C TRP A 104 18.99 -3.28 -8.31
N LEU A 105 19.45 -4.42 -8.83
CA LEU A 105 18.86 -5.05 -10.01
C LEU A 105 17.42 -5.49 -9.72
N TYR A 106 17.21 -6.19 -8.61
CA TYR A 106 15.88 -6.70 -8.26
C TYR A 106 14.91 -5.57 -7.87
N LEU A 107 15.41 -4.52 -7.22
CA LEU A 107 14.65 -3.30 -6.94
C LEU A 107 14.18 -2.64 -8.24
N ARG A 108 15.08 -2.46 -9.21
CA ARG A 108 14.74 -1.93 -10.55
C ARG A 108 13.66 -2.79 -11.20
N ASN A 109 13.82 -4.11 -11.18
CA ASN A 109 12.86 -5.05 -11.79
C ASN A 109 11.48 -4.93 -11.13
N SER A 110 11.41 -4.86 -9.80
CA SER A 110 10.16 -4.64 -9.06
C SER A 110 9.49 -3.32 -9.42
N ILE A 111 10.25 -2.22 -9.50
CA ILE A 111 9.72 -0.91 -9.91
C ILE A 111 9.14 -1.01 -11.33
N VAL A 112 9.89 -1.57 -12.27
CA VAL A 112 9.45 -1.72 -13.67
C VAL A 112 8.17 -2.55 -13.74
N VAL A 113 8.13 -3.73 -13.11
CA VAL A 113 6.95 -4.61 -13.10
C VAL A 113 5.74 -3.90 -12.49
N ALA A 114 5.89 -3.33 -11.29
CA ALA A 114 4.79 -2.69 -10.59
C ALA A 114 4.26 -1.47 -11.35
N THR A 115 5.13 -0.66 -11.94
CA THR A 115 4.75 0.50 -12.76
C THR A 115 4.05 0.08 -14.05
N VAL A 116 4.58 -0.90 -14.79
CA VAL A 116 3.99 -1.37 -16.05
C VAL A 116 2.61 -1.98 -15.82
N VAL A 117 2.48 -2.86 -14.82
CA VAL A 117 1.18 -3.45 -14.44
C VAL A 117 0.21 -2.34 -14.05
N THR A 118 0.63 -1.39 -13.21
CA THR A 118 -0.25 -0.32 -12.74
C THR A 118 -0.74 0.57 -13.87
N ILE A 119 0.17 1.08 -14.71
CA ILE A 119 -0.19 1.97 -15.81
C ILE A 119 -1.07 1.23 -16.82
N GLY A 120 -0.67 0.03 -17.24
CA GLY A 120 -1.43 -0.77 -18.21
C GLY A 120 -2.81 -1.12 -17.68
N GLN A 121 -2.87 -1.73 -16.50
CA GLN A 121 -4.13 -2.21 -15.93
C GLN A 121 -5.10 -1.07 -15.65
N VAL A 122 -4.63 0.04 -15.06
CA VAL A 122 -5.50 1.20 -14.81
C VAL A 122 -6.00 1.80 -16.12
N PHE A 123 -5.14 1.94 -17.12
CA PHE A 123 -5.51 2.49 -18.43
C PHE A 123 -6.57 1.63 -19.14
N PHE A 124 -6.30 0.33 -19.31
CA PHE A 124 -7.21 -0.57 -20.00
C PHE A 124 -8.50 -0.82 -19.20
N CYS A 125 -8.42 -0.92 -17.88
CA CYS A 125 -9.63 -1.03 -17.05
C CYS A 125 -10.46 0.26 -17.04
N ALA A 126 -9.84 1.44 -17.13
CA ALA A 126 -10.58 2.69 -17.27
C ALA A 126 -11.34 2.74 -18.60
N MET A 127 -10.72 2.31 -19.71
CA MET A 127 -11.41 2.22 -21.00
C MET A 127 -12.60 1.23 -20.94
N ALA A 128 -12.39 0.04 -20.37
CA ALA A 128 -13.46 -0.95 -20.19
C ALA A 128 -14.58 -0.42 -19.29
N ALA A 129 -14.24 0.20 -18.17
CA ALA A 129 -15.20 0.81 -17.25
C ALA A 129 -16.01 1.92 -17.94
N TYR A 130 -15.39 2.75 -18.78
CA TYR A 130 -16.09 3.76 -19.58
C TYR A 130 -17.08 3.11 -20.56
N ALA A 131 -16.67 2.06 -21.26
CA ALA A 131 -17.56 1.31 -22.15
C ALA A 131 -18.77 0.68 -21.42
N PHE A 132 -18.57 0.16 -20.21
CA PHE A 132 -19.66 -0.41 -19.40
C PHE A 132 -20.54 0.64 -18.69
N ALA A 133 -20.01 1.82 -18.37
CA ALA A 133 -20.74 2.87 -17.67
C ALA A 133 -21.50 3.80 -18.62
N ARG A 134 -20.90 4.14 -19.75
CA ARG A 134 -21.32 5.27 -20.61
C ARG A 134 -21.84 4.86 -21.97
N LEU A 135 -21.23 3.84 -22.59
CA LEU A 135 -21.68 3.39 -23.91
C LEU A 135 -22.92 2.50 -23.82
N ARG A 136 -23.72 2.52 -24.89
CA ARG A 136 -24.89 1.66 -25.07
C ARG A 136 -24.58 0.67 -26.20
N TRP A 137 -24.54 -0.61 -25.89
CA TRP A 137 -24.29 -1.68 -26.84
C TRP A 137 -25.03 -2.95 -26.41
N PRO A 138 -25.43 -3.81 -27.37
CA PRO A 138 -26.27 -4.97 -27.07
C PRO A 138 -25.53 -5.99 -26.18
N GLY A 139 -26.16 -6.40 -25.08
CA GLY A 139 -25.59 -7.39 -24.16
C GLY A 139 -24.64 -6.83 -23.10
N ARG A 140 -24.43 -5.51 -23.04
CA ARG A 140 -23.56 -4.83 -22.06
C ARG A 140 -23.70 -5.35 -20.64
N ASP A 141 -24.93 -5.40 -20.13
CA ASP A 141 -25.18 -5.75 -18.73
C ASP A 141 -24.97 -7.25 -18.46
N LYS A 142 -25.16 -8.11 -19.48
CA LYS A 142 -24.83 -9.55 -19.40
C LYS A 142 -23.33 -9.78 -19.33
N VAL A 143 -22.56 -9.11 -20.19
CA VAL A 143 -21.09 -9.19 -20.16
C VAL A 143 -20.56 -8.61 -18.85
N PHE A 144 -21.13 -7.51 -18.37
CA PHE A 144 -20.74 -6.96 -17.07
C PHE A 144 -21.07 -7.91 -15.91
N PHE A 145 -22.21 -8.60 -15.95
CA PHE A 145 -22.53 -9.64 -14.97
C PHE A 145 -21.51 -10.80 -15.00
N LEU A 146 -21.07 -11.24 -16.19
CA LEU A 146 -20.00 -12.23 -16.32
C LEU A 146 -18.67 -11.76 -15.72
N PHE A 147 -18.36 -10.46 -15.81
CA PHE A 147 -17.20 -9.89 -15.12
C PHE A 147 -17.35 -9.97 -13.59
N LEU A 148 -18.55 -9.70 -13.07
CA LEU A 148 -18.80 -9.82 -11.63
C LEU A 148 -18.66 -11.26 -11.14
N THR A 149 -19.13 -12.25 -11.91
CA THR A 149 -18.97 -13.66 -11.52
C THR A 149 -17.50 -14.08 -11.56
N ALA A 150 -16.68 -13.51 -12.45
CA ALA A 150 -15.24 -13.77 -12.47
C ALA A 150 -14.51 -13.31 -11.18
N LEU A 151 -15.07 -12.34 -10.42
CA LEU A 151 -14.52 -11.97 -9.10
C LEU A 151 -14.65 -13.10 -8.06
N MET A 152 -15.59 -14.02 -8.26
CA MET A 152 -15.79 -15.15 -7.35
C MET A 152 -14.76 -16.26 -7.54
N VAL A 153 -14.02 -16.24 -8.65
CA VAL A 153 -12.98 -17.24 -8.95
C VAL A 153 -11.71 -16.89 -8.16
N PRO A 154 -11.26 -17.74 -7.23
CA PRO A 154 -10.03 -17.45 -6.48
C PRO A 154 -8.81 -17.46 -7.42
N PRO A 155 -7.88 -16.48 -7.30
CA PRO A 155 -6.73 -16.35 -8.20
C PRO A 155 -5.84 -17.60 -8.29
N ILE A 156 -5.82 -18.43 -7.25
CA ILE A 156 -5.04 -19.67 -7.24
C ILE A 156 -5.50 -20.67 -8.31
N PHE A 157 -6.80 -20.72 -8.65
CA PHE A 157 -7.32 -21.63 -9.67
C PHE A 157 -6.91 -21.25 -11.08
N THR A 158 -6.65 -19.97 -11.34
CA THR A 158 -6.22 -19.49 -12.65
C THR A 158 -4.69 -19.50 -12.82
N THR A 159 -3.94 -19.71 -11.74
CA THR A 159 -2.48 -19.66 -11.74
C THR A 159 -1.87 -20.74 -12.64
N LEU A 160 -2.28 -22.00 -12.50
CA LEU A 160 -1.72 -23.10 -13.30
C LEU A 160 -2.06 -22.98 -14.80
N PRO A 161 -3.33 -22.72 -15.20
CA PRO A 161 -3.65 -22.46 -16.61
C PRO A 161 -2.87 -21.28 -17.21
N ASN A 162 -2.73 -20.18 -16.46
CA ASN A 162 -1.95 -19.03 -16.90
C ASN A 162 -0.46 -19.36 -17.05
N PHE A 163 0.11 -20.14 -16.12
CA PHE A 163 1.50 -20.59 -16.22
C PHE A 163 1.73 -21.41 -17.49
N ILE A 164 0.85 -22.37 -17.78
CA ILE A 164 0.92 -23.18 -19.00
C ILE A 164 0.85 -22.27 -20.24
N LEU A 165 -0.08 -21.31 -20.27
CA LEU A 165 -0.19 -20.34 -21.37
C LEU A 165 1.09 -19.52 -21.57
N ILE A 166 1.65 -18.95 -20.51
CA ILE A 166 2.89 -18.16 -20.59
C ILE A 166 4.08 -19.00 -21.03
N ARG A 167 4.17 -20.25 -20.57
CA ARG A 167 5.18 -21.21 -21.02
C ARG A 167 5.02 -21.51 -22.50
N ASP A 168 3.82 -21.82 -22.95
CA ASP A 168 3.55 -22.21 -24.33
C ASP A 168 3.72 -21.02 -25.31
N LEU A 169 3.56 -19.79 -24.82
CA LEU A 169 3.91 -18.55 -25.53
C LEU A 169 5.42 -18.24 -25.52
N GLY A 170 6.24 -19.02 -24.81
CA GLY A 170 7.69 -18.79 -24.70
C GLY A 170 8.06 -17.55 -23.89
N LEU A 171 7.21 -17.13 -22.96
CA LEU A 171 7.36 -15.88 -22.21
C LEU A 171 7.91 -16.08 -20.78
N LEU A 172 8.32 -17.29 -20.41
CA LEU A 172 9.03 -17.52 -19.16
C LEU A 172 10.34 -16.74 -19.12
N ASN A 173 10.72 -16.30 -17.92
CA ASN A 173 11.89 -15.47 -17.66
C ASN A 173 11.90 -14.15 -18.45
N THR A 174 10.72 -13.60 -18.75
CA THR A 174 10.58 -12.28 -19.37
C THR A 174 9.71 -11.36 -18.51
N PHE A 175 9.91 -10.05 -18.61
CA PHE A 175 8.99 -9.08 -18.00
C PHE A 175 7.56 -9.24 -18.55
N ALA A 176 7.42 -9.57 -19.83
CA ALA A 176 6.11 -9.81 -20.44
C ALA A 176 5.36 -10.95 -19.76
N GLY A 177 6.03 -12.08 -19.49
CA GLY A 177 5.44 -13.21 -18.77
C GLY A 177 4.99 -12.85 -17.36
N ILE A 178 5.70 -11.94 -16.68
CA ILE A 178 5.33 -11.46 -15.36
C ILE A 178 4.09 -10.54 -15.43
N VAL A 179 4.05 -9.57 -16.36
CA VAL A 179 3.02 -8.52 -16.34
C VAL A 179 1.72 -8.90 -17.06
N LEU A 180 1.77 -9.68 -18.14
CA LEU A 180 0.64 -9.89 -19.05
C LEU A 180 -0.65 -10.42 -18.42
N PRO A 181 -0.64 -11.35 -17.45
CA PRO A 181 -1.88 -11.92 -16.90
C PRO A 181 -2.80 -10.89 -16.26
N THR A 182 -2.27 -9.78 -15.76
CA THR A 182 -3.03 -8.71 -15.11
C THR A 182 -2.99 -7.39 -15.88
N LEU A 183 -2.07 -7.26 -16.85
CA LEU A 183 -1.80 -6.01 -17.58
C LEU A 183 -3.03 -5.39 -18.24
N PHE A 184 -3.84 -6.19 -18.93
CA PHE A 184 -4.96 -5.65 -19.69
C PHE A 184 -6.19 -5.41 -18.83
N MET A 185 -6.44 -6.29 -17.86
CA MET A 185 -7.72 -6.27 -17.20
C MET A 185 -7.72 -7.09 -15.92
N THR A 186 -8.38 -6.56 -14.90
CA THR A 186 -8.87 -7.35 -13.78
C THR A 186 -10.34 -7.00 -13.52
N PRO A 187 -11.19 -7.97 -13.18
CA PRO A 187 -12.61 -7.68 -12.95
C PRO A 187 -12.85 -6.64 -11.85
N PHE A 188 -12.01 -6.63 -10.81
CA PHE A 188 -12.11 -5.67 -9.70
C PHE A 188 -11.85 -4.25 -10.17
N ALA A 189 -10.79 -4.01 -10.94
CA ALA A 189 -10.44 -2.68 -11.42
C ALA A 189 -11.53 -2.10 -12.35
N VAL A 190 -12.08 -2.92 -13.25
CA VAL A 190 -13.19 -2.53 -14.13
C VAL A 190 -14.44 -2.22 -13.32
N PHE A 191 -14.80 -3.10 -12.38
CA PHE A 191 -15.94 -2.88 -11.49
C PHE A 191 -15.79 -1.58 -10.70
N PHE A 192 -14.64 -1.40 -10.04
CA PHE A 192 -14.34 -0.26 -9.19
C PHE A 192 -14.48 1.05 -9.96
N LEU A 193 -13.77 1.23 -11.08
CA LEU A 193 -13.87 2.46 -11.87
C LEU A 193 -15.26 2.68 -12.46
N ARG A 194 -15.96 1.61 -12.87
CA ARG A 194 -17.32 1.73 -13.38
C ARG A 194 -18.26 2.30 -12.32
N GLN A 195 -18.13 1.90 -11.05
CA GLN A 195 -18.98 2.46 -9.99
C GLN A 195 -18.84 3.97 -9.88
N PHE A 196 -17.62 4.51 -10.01
CA PHE A 196 -17.41 5.95 -10.03
C PHE A 196 -17.91 6.59 -11.32
N PHE A 197 -17.65 5.99 -12.48
CA PHE A 197 -18.04 6.57 -13.76
C PHE A 197 -19.55 6.65 -13.89
N VAL A 198 -20.32 5.67 -13.41
CA VAL A 198 -21.80 5.72 -13.42
C VAL A 198 -22.31 6.95 -12.65
N GLY A 199 -21.65 7.34 -11.56
CA GLY A 199 -22.05 8.48 -10.71
C GLY A 199 -21.74 9.87 -11.29
N LEU A 200 -20.94 10.00 -12.36
CA LEU A 200 -20.68 11.33 -12.95
C LEU A 200 -21.92 11.80 -13.74
N SER A 201 -22.17 13.12 -13.77
CA SER A 201 -23.29 13.70 -14.53
C SER A 201 -23.15 13.44 -16.03
N ARG A 202 -24.22 12.94 -16.66
CA ARG A 202 -24.27 12.70 -18.11
C ARG A 202 -24.43 13.97 -18.91
N GLU A 203 -25.01 15.02 -18.33
CA GLU A 203 -25.27 16.29 -19.00
C GLU A 203 -23.99 16.94 -19.53
N ILE A 204 -22.88 16.79 -18.79
CA ILE A 204 -21.56 17.29 -19.19
C ILE A 204 -21.05 16.58 -20.46
N GLU A 205 -21.29 15.27 -20.57
CA GLU A 205 -20.92 14.48 -21.75
C GLU A 205 -21.84 14.82 -22.94
N GLU A 206 -23.14 14.97 -22.68
CA GLU A 206 -24.13 15.34 -23.70
C GLU A 206 -23.86 16.72 -24.29
N ALA A 207 -23.54 17.71 -23.46
CA ALA A 207 -23.11 19.04 -23.91
C ALA A 207 -21.85 18.95 -24.80
N ALA A 208 -20.84 18.18 -24.38
CA ALA A 208 -19.63 18.00 -25.18
C ALA A 208 -19.91 17.28 -26.52
N MET A 209 -20.86 16.34 -26.56
CA MET A 209 -21.30 15.70 -27.81
C MET A 209 -22.01 16.68 -28.75
N ILE A 210 -22.81 17.61 -28.22
CA ILE A 210 -23.42 18.70 -29.00
C ILE A 210 -22.33 19.60 -29.61
N ASP A 211 -21.25 19.85 -28.86
CA ASP A 211 -20.05 20.57 -29.35
C ASP A 211 -19.16 19.73 -30.32
N GLY A 212 -19.62 18.54 -30.73
CA GLY A 212 -18.94 17.67 -31.69
C GLY A 212 -17.78 16.85 -31.09
N ALA A 213 -17.68 16.72 -29.76
CA ALA A 213 -16.70 15.85 -29.13
C ALA A 213 -17.09 14.36 -29.28
N GLY A 214 -16.23 13.57 -29.91
CA GLY A 214 -16.37 12.10 -29.93
C GLY A 214 -15.97 11.45 -28.59
N HIS A 215 -16.33 10.18 -28.43
CA HIS A 215 -16.10 9.41 -27.19
C HIS A 215 -14.64 9.40 -26.70
N ALA A 216 -13.65 9.29 -27.60
CA ALA A 216 -12.25 9.35 -27.21
C ALA A 216 -11.89 10.70 -26.56
N ARG A 217 -12.38 11.81 -27.12
CA ARG A 217 -12.16 13.15 -26.56
C ARG A 217 -12.85 13.29 -25.21
N ILE A 218 -14.09 12.82 -25.08
CA ILE A 218 -14.85 12.84 -23.83
C ILE A 218 -14.13 12.01 -22.76
N PHE A 219 -13.68 10.80 -23.10
CA PHE A 219 -12.94 9.93 -22.19
C PHE A 219 -11.68 10.62 -21.65
N PHE A 220 -10.78 11.07 -22.52
CA PHE A 220 -9.50 11.64 -22.09
C PHE A 220 -9.61 13.03 -21.47
N ARG A 221 -10.51 13.89 -21.95
CA ARG A 221 -10.57 15.30 -21.51
C ARG A 221 -11.62 15.57 -20.43
N LEU A 222 -12.60 14.70 -20.24
CA LEU A 222 -13.66 14.89 -19.23
C LEU A 222 -13.62 13.78 -18.19
N ILE A 223 -13.79 12.52 -18.60
CA ILE A 223 -13.98 11.42 -17.66
C ILE A 223 -12.74 11.14 -16.82
N ILE A 224 -11.56 11.03 -17.44
CA ILE A 224 -10.30 10.76 -16.72
C ILE A 224 -9.99 11.87 -15.69
N PRO A 225 -10.04 13.18 -16.02
CA PRO A 225 -9.85 14.25 -15.04
C PRO A 225 -10.89 14.25 -13.91
N MET A 226 -12.18 14.06 -14.23
CA MET A 226 -13.25 14.02 -13.23
C MET A 226 -13.11 12.82 -12.28
N ALA A 227 -12.53 11.73 -12.76
CA ALA A 227 -12.28 10.53 -11.99
C ALA A 227 -10.85 10.43 -11.45
N ALA A 228 -10.10 11.53 -11.35
CA ALA A 228 -8.72 11.52 -10.89
C ALA A 228 -8.56 10.90 -9.49
N ALA A 229 -9.48 11.15 -8.57
CA ALA A 229 -9.47 10.59 -7.22
C ALA A 229 -9.61 9.06 -7.20
N PRO A 230 -10.67 8.44 -7.77
CA PRO A 230 -10.77 6.99 -7.83
C PRO A 230 -9.68 6.34 -8.69
N ILE A 231 -9.22 6.97 -9.78
CA ILE A 231 -8.08 6.47 -10.57
C ILE A 231 -6.81 6.43 -9.73
N THR A 232 -6.56 7.46 -8.91
CA THR A 232 -5.42 7.50 -7.99
C THR A 232 -5.52 6.36 -6.96
N THR A 233 -6.69 6.17 -6.35
CA THR A 233 -6.93 5.09 -5.40
C THR A 233 -6.67 3.72 -6.02
N LEU A 234 -7.23 3.45 -7.21
CA LEU A 234 -7.00 2.20 -7.92
C LEU A 234 -5.52 2.02 -8.27
N SER A 235 -4.84 3.07 -8.75
CA SER A 235 -3.41 3.00 -9.09
C SER A 235 -2.56 2.61 -7.90
N ILE A 236 -2.83 3.17 -6.72
CA ILE A 236 -2.15 2.84 -5.48
C ILE A 236 -2.38 1.37 -5.10
N LEU A 237 -3.64 0.92 -5.12
CA LEU A 237 -3.98 -0.46 -4.81
C LEU A 237 -3.33 -1.44 -5.80
N THR A 238 -3.38 -1.15 -7.10
CA THR A 238 -2.74 -1.99 -8.12
C THR A 238 -1.23 -2.02 -7.95
N TYR A 239 -0.59 -0.88 -7.68
CA TYR A 239 0.86 -0.82 -7.47
C TYR A 239 1.29 -1.61 -6.23
N ILE A 240 0.57 -1.47 -5.12
CA ILE A 240 0.85 -2.23 -3.89
C ILE A 240 0.69 -3.74 -4.14
N ASN A 241 -0.35 -4.15 -4.86
CA ASN A 241 -0.55 -5.56 -5.18
C ASN A 241 0.56 -6.10 -6.08
N ALA A 242 0.91 -5.38 -7.16
CA ALA A 242 1.99 -5.79 -8.07
C ALA A 242 3.36 -5.80 -7.40
N TRP A 243 3.60 -4.86 -6.48
CA TRP A 243 4.83 -4.80 -5.67
C TRP A 243 4.95 -5.99 -4.72
N ASN A 244 3.85 -6.32 -4.02
CA ASN A 244 3.82 -7.39 -3.04
C ASN A 244 3.68 -8.78 -3.64
N ASP A 245 3.43 -8.88 -4.96
CA ASP A 245 3.28 -10.18 -5.60
C ASP A 245 4.59 -10.96 -5.51
N TYR A 246 4.45 -12.21 -5.11
CA TYR A 246 5.54 -13.13 -4.86
C TYR A 246 5.30 -14.43 -5.60
N MET A 247 4.08 -14.96 -5.54
CA MET A 247 3.75 -16.26 -6.09
C MET A 247 3.89 -16.31 -7.61
N TRP A 248 3.30 -15.36 -8.33
CA TRP A 248 3.36 -15.39 -9.78
C TRP A 248 4.79 -15.15 -10.32
N PRO A 249 5.53 -14.10 -9.89
CA PRO A 249 6.89 -13.89 -10.35
C PRO A 249 7.85 -15.03 -9.97
N LEU A 250 7.63 -15.73 -8.84
CA LEU A 250 8.43 -16.90 -8.45
C LEU A 250 8.28 -18.06 -9.46
N LEU A 251 7.10 -18.21 -10.06
CA LEU A 251 6.82 -19.27 -11.03
C LEU A 251 7.37 -18.95 -12.42
N VAL A 252 7.25 -17.70 -12.88
CA VAL A 252 7.54 -17.35 -14.29
C VAL A 252 8.79 -16.49 -14.49
N GLY A 253 9.38 -15.92 -13.44
CA GLY A 253 10.49 -14.96 -13.53
C GLY A 253 11.66 -15.35 -12.65
N GLN A 254 12.31 -16.48 -12.96
CA GLN A 254 13.37 -17.04 -12.12
C GLN A 254 14.77 -16.52 -12.48
N GLU A 255 15.02 -16.08 -13.71
CA GLU A 255 16.32 -15.53 -14.11
C GLU A 255 16.64 -14.18 -13.44
N GLU A 256 17.92 -13.94 -13.15
CA GLU A 256 18.40 -12.78 -12.39
C GLU A 256 18.03 -11.43 -13.04
N ASN A 257 18.04 -11.38 -14.37
CA ASN A 257 17.71 -10.17 -15.14
C ASN A 257 16.25 -9.70 -14.99
N VAL A 258 15.31 -10.59 -14.65
CA VAL A 258 13.86 -10.30 -14.53
C VAL A 258 13.30 -10.55 -13.14
N ARG A 259 14.03 -11.24 -12.26
CA ARG A 259 13.61 -11.56 -10.91
C ARG A 259 13.27 -10.28 -10.13
N VAL A 260 12.11 -10.27 -9.48
CA VAL A 260 11.64 -9.16 -8.64
C VAL A 260 12.20 -9.25 -7.22
N LEU A 261 12.28 -8.11 -6.54
CA LEU A 261 12.84 -7.98 -5.19
C LEU A 261 12.15 -8.90 -4.18
N THR A 262 10.82 -8.96 -4.16
CA THR A 262 10.05 -9.83 -3.24
C THR A 262 10.45 -11.30 -3.37
N VAL A 263 10.68 -11.77 -4.59
CA VAL A 263 11.15 -13.14 -4.87
C VAL A 263 12.59 -13.33 -4.45
N ALA A 264 13.48 -12.40 -4.83
CA ALA A 264 14.90 -12.47 -4.50
C ALA A 264 15.14 -12.53 -2.98
N LEU A 265 14.42 -11.72 -2.22
CA LEU A 265 14.48 -11.68 -0.76
C LEU A 265 13.88 -12.92 -0.09
N GLY A 266 13.14 -13.75 -0.84
CA GLY A 266 12.69 -15.07 -0.38
C GLY A 266 13.83 -16.02 -0.02
N VAL A 267 15.06 -15.75 -0.49
CA VAL A 267 16.24 -16.57 -0.17
C VAL A 267 16.52 -16.67 1.33
N PHE A 268 16.19 -15.65 2.12
CA PHE A 268 16.38 -15.66 3.57
C PHE A 268 15.42 -16.61 4.31
N ARG A 269 14.37 -17.12 3.63
CA ARG A 269 13.50 -18.18 4.16
C ARG A 269 14.09 -19.57 3.99
N SER A 270 15.09 -19.73 3.12
CA SER A 270 15.75 -21.02 2.89
C SER A 270 16.57 -21.44 4.10
N GLN A 271 16.74 -22.75 4.28
CA GLN A 271 17.62 -23.27 5.32
C GLN A 271 19.05 -22.81 5.06
N THR A 272 19.68 -22.23 6.08
CA THR A 272 21.11 -21.94 6.07
C THR A 272 21.91 -23.23 6.26
N PRO A 273 23.23 -23.24 6.01
CA PRO A 273 24.10 -24.38 6.32
C PRO A 273 24.06 -24.82 7.80
N GLN A 274 23.53 -23.96 8.69
CA GLN A 274 23.37 -24.24 10.12
C GLN A 274 22.04 -24.96 10.46
N GLY A 275 21.22 -25.29 9.45
CA GLY A 275 19.97 -26.06 9.63
C GLY A 275 18.76 -25.23 10.06
N SER A 276 18.92 -23.90 10.22
CA SER A 276 17.84 -22.96 10.54
C SER A 276 17.76 -21.85 9.47
N PRO A 277 16.61 -21.17 9.28
CA PRO A 277 16.53 -20.00 8.39
C PRO A 277 17.37 -18.80 8.89
N ASP A 278 17.70 -17.89 7.97
CA ASP A 278 18.28 -16.59 8.31
C ASP A 278 17.16 -15.64 8.78
N TRP A 279 16.75 -15.78 10.05
CA TRP A 279 15.67 -14.98 10.64
C TRP A 279 16.01 -13.50 10.66
N ALA A 280 17.25 -13.13 11.01
CA ALA A 280 17.70 -11.74 11.00
C ALA A 280 17.61 -11.15 9.58
N GLY A 281 18.15 -11.87 8.59
CA GLY A 281 18.09 -11.49 7.17
C GLY A 281 16.65 -11.42 6.66
N LEU A 282 15.78 -12.35 7.05
CA LEU A 282 14.37 -12.35 6.66
C LEU A 282 13.60 -11.14 7.22
N MET A 283 13.86 -10.75 8.47
CA MET A 283 13.24 -9.57 9.07
C MET A 283 13.77 -8.28 8.44
N ALA A 284 15.08 -8.18 8.19
CA ALA A 284 15.68 -7.05 7.47
C ALA A 284 15.12 -6.92 6.04
N ALA A 285 15.04 -8.04 5.33
CA ALA A 285 14.45 -8.12 3.99
C ALA A 285 12.99 -7.67 3.97
N THR A 286 12.20 -8.10 4.94
CA THR A 286 10.78 -7.72 5.06
C THR A 286 10.62 -6.22 5.31
N LEU A 287 11.45 -5.64 6.19
CA LEU A 287 11.45 -4.19 6.44
C LEU A 287 11.82 -3.41 5.18
N ILE A 288 12.88 -3.81 4.48
CA ILE A 288 13.33 -3.15 3.25
C ILE A 288 12.26 -3.27 2.14
N ALA A 289 11.68 -4.45 1.95
CA ALA A 289 10.64 -4.67 0.95
C ALA A 289 9.37 -3.84 1.22
N ALA A 290 9.08 -3.52 2.49
CA ALA A 290 7.94 -2.69 2.88
C ALA A 290 8.17 -1.17 2.65
N LEU A 291 9.42 -0.70 2.63
CA LEU A 291 9.74 0.73 2.53
C LEU A 291 9.05 1.43 1.34
N PRO A 292 9.06 0.89 0.11
CA PRO A 292 8.50 1.61 -1.03
C PRO A 292 6.98 1.77 -0.93
N VAL A 293 6.28 0.77 -0.39
CA VAL A 293 4.84 0.84 -0.12
C VAL A 293 4.55 1.87 0.97
N MET A 294 5.36 1.90 2.04
CA MET A 294 5.21 2.91 3.11
C MET A 294 5.45 4.33 2.61
N ILE A 295 6.47 4.55 1.77
CA ILE A 295 6.75 5.85 1.15
C ILE A 295 5.58 6.27 0.25
N LEU A 296 5.09 5.36 -0.58
CA LEU A 296 3.96 5.61 -1.46
C LEU A 296 2.71 5.98 -0.66
N PHE A 297 2.42 5.26 0.43
CA PHE A 297 1.31 5.59 1.32
C PHE A 297 1.51 6.91 2.07
N ALA A 298 2.73 7.25 2.51
CA ALA A 298 3.01 8.52 3.17
C ALA A 298 2.79 9.72 2.22
N VAL A 299 3.16 9.58 0.95
CA VAL A 299 2.99 10.63 -0.07
C VAL A 299 1.55 10.73 -0.56
N LEU A 300 0.89 9.59 -0.81
CA LEU A 300 -0.42 9.54 -1.48
C LEU A 300 -1.60 9.24 -0.55
N GLY A 301 -1.37 8.83 0.70
CA GLY A 301 -2.40 8.39 1.64
C GLY A 301 -3.46 9.45 1.94
N ARG A 302 -3.09 10.74 1.94
CA ARG A 302 -4.06 11.84 2.04
C ARG A 302 -5.07 11.86 0.89
N ARG A 303 -4.67 11.48 -0.32
CA ARG A 303 -5.57 11.39 -1.49
C ARG A 303 -6.50 10.17 -1.39
N VAL A 304 -6.00 9.05 -0.86
CA VAL A 304 -6.79 7.83 -0.62
C VAL A 304 -7.90 8.10 0.39
N VAL A 305 -7.57 8.71 1.54
CA VAL A 305 -8.55 9.02 2.60
C VAL A 305 -9.62 9.98 2.09
N ASN A 306 -9.23 11.01 1.35
CA ASN A 306 -10.18 11.98 0.78
C ASN A 306 -11.07 11.37 -0.32
N SER A 307 -10.62 10.32 -1.02
CA SER A 307 -11.42 9.61 -2.04
C SER A 307 -12.54 8.76 -1.44
N ILE A 308 -12.38 8.26 -0.21
CA ILE A 308 -13.39 7.45 0.49
C ILE A 308 -14.44 8.34 1.16
N GLY A 309 -14.12 9.61 1.40
CA GLY A 309 -15.02 10.60 2.01
C GLY A 309 -16.19 11.08 1.13
N PHE A 310 -16.29 10.67 -0.13
CA PHE A 310 -17.37 11.13 -1.02
C PHE A 310 -18.72 10.41 -0.82
N SER A 311 -18.87 9.52 0.16
CA SER A 311 -20.17 8.89 0.49
C SER A 311 -21.00 9.66 1.54
N GLY A 312 -20.62 10.88 1.89
CA GLY A 312 -21.33 11.70 2.87
C GLY A 312 -22.01 12.90 2.25
N ILE A 313 -23.08 12.68 1.49
CA ILE A 313 -24.04 13.74 1.17
C ILE A 313 -24.62 14.24 2.51
N LYS A 314 -24.51 15.54 2.75
CA LYS A 314 -25.38 16.28 3.68
C LYS A 314 -26.39 17.04 2.85
#